data_AF-A0A7C4J811-F1
#
_entry.id   AF-A0A7C4J811-F1
#
_cell.length_a   1.000
_cell.length_b   1.000
_cell.length_c   1.000
_cell.angle_alpha   90.00
_cell.angle_beta   90.00
_cell.angle_gamma   90.00
#
_symmetry.space_group_name_H-M   'P 1'
#
loop_
_entity.id
_entity.type
_entity.pdbx_description
1 polymer ?
#
loop_
_entity_poly.entity_id
_entity_poly.type
_entity_poly.pdbx_seq_one_letter_code
_entity_poly.pdbx_strand_id
1 'polypeptide(L)'
;MSTEPRIDSLPTELGEALRHFERAQTKTASLSDIILGGQDGLVNVLGVILGVAAASSDQRLVVAAGLAAAFAESISMGAVAYTTTLADRDHYLSQIEREKREIRDMPQVEQAEIEMIFRGWGFEGELLDHSVEQIMRDERAWVDVMMHNELKLSPVESGSALRSALVVGISDIVG
;
A
#
# COMPACT_ATOMS: atom_id res chain seq x y z
N MET A 1 7.09 -16.66 26.01
CA MET A 1 6.36 -15.88 27.03
C MET A 1 6.58 -14.42 26.68
N SER A 2 5.75 -13.89 25.78
CA SER A 2 5.93 -12.57 25.18
C SER A 2 5.46 -11.51 26.18
N THR A 3 6.38 -10.67 26.65
CA THR A 3 6.05 -9.50 27.46
C THR A 3 5.62 -8.38 26.51
N GLU A 4 4.32 -8.27 26.25
CA GLU A 4 3.79 -7.02 25.70
C GLU A 4 4.09 -5.88 26.68
N PRO A 5 4.62 -4.74 26.22
CA PRO A 5 4.83 -3.59 27.07
C PRO A 5 3.46 -3.06 27.54
N ARG A 6 3.21 -3.10 28.85
CA ARG A 6 1.95 -2.66 29.46
C ARG A 6 1.90 -1.13 29.43
N ILE A 7 1.25 -0.57 28.40
CA ILE A 7 1.08 0.88 28.21
C ILE A 7 0.45 1.56 29.46
N ASP A 8 -0.32 0.80 30.25
CA ASP A 8 -1.00 1.28 31.46
C ASP A 8 -0.08 1.67 32.63
N SER A 9 1.22 1.35 32.59
CA SER A 9 2.18 1.74 33.63
C SER A 9 2.99 3.01 33.31
N LEU A 10 2.71 3.68 32.19
CA LEU A 10 3.43 4.89 31.78
C LEU A 10 2.75 6.17 32.32
N PRO A 11 3.50 7.25 32.56
CA PRO A 11 2.94 8.56 32.91
C PRO A 11 1.85 8.96 31.90
N THR A 12 0.76 9.59 32.38
CA THR A 12 -0.45 9.85 31.60
C THR A 12 -0.18 10.55 30.25
N GLU A 13 0.76 11.49 30.22
CA GLU A 13 1.16 12.21 29.00
C GLU A 13 1.85 11.30 27.96
N LEU A 14 2.68 10.36 28.40
CA LEU A 14 3.33 9.38 27.52
C LEU A 14 2.32 8.34 27.01
N GLY A 15 1.38 7.93 27.86
CA GLY A 15 0.28 7.05 27.47
C GLY A 15 -0.64 7.69 26.42
N GLU A 16 -0.92 8.98 26.51
CA GLU A 16 -1.70 9.71 25.50
C GLU A 16 -0.94 9.91 24.19
N ALA A 17 0.35 10.25 24.25
CA ALA A 17 1.19 10.39 23.06
C ALA A 17 1.31 9.08 22.26
N LEU A 18 1.47 7.94 22.95
CA LEU A 18 1.55 6.63 22.30
C LEU A 18 0.20 6.21 21.68
N ARG A 19 -0.92 6.50 22.35
CA ARG A 19 -2.27 6.29 21.79
C ARG A 19 -2.55 7.16 20.56
N HIS A 20 -1.95 8.34 20.46
CA HIS A 20 -2.05 9.18 19.27
C HIS A 20 -1.28 8.58 18.08
N PHE A 21 -0.10 8.01 18.35
CA PHE A 21 0.70 7.30 17.34
C PHE A 21 -0.04 6.09 16.75
N GLU A 22 -0.74 5.34 17.59
CA GLU A 22 -1.51 4.16 17.19
C GLU A 22 -2.71 4.51 16.31
N ARG A 23 -3.38 5.65 16.56
CA ARG A 23 -4.51 6.11 15.73
C ARG A 23 -4.07 6.70 14.39
N ALA A 24 -2.87 7.28 14.31
CA ALA A 24 -2.34 7.87 13.08
C ALA A 24 -2.03 6.84 11.98
N GLN A 25 -2.03 5.54 12.28
CA GLN A 25 -1.81 4.46 11.31
C GLN A 25 -3.07 4.01 10.54
N THR A 26 -4.21 4.70 10.66
CA THR A 26 -5.33 4.43 9.73
C THR A 26 -4.93 4.92 8.34
N LYS A 27 -4.49 3.99 7.47
CA LYS A 27 -4.25 4.22 6.05
C LYS A 27 -5.53 4.72 5.41
N THR A 28 -5.60 6.02 5.19
CA THR A 28 -6.59 6.68 4.32
C THR A 28 -6.39 6.14 2.90
N ALA A 29 -7.47 6.04 2.13
CA ALA A 29 -7.32 5.80 0.69
C ALA A 29 -6.35 6.83 0.13
N SER A 30 -5.41 6.39 -0.71
CA SER A 30 -4.35 7.28 -1.17
C SER A 30 -4.99 8.43 -1.94
N LEU A 31 -4.63 9.67 -1.59
CA LEU A 31 -5.10 10.87 -2.30
C LEU A 31 -4.83 10.75 -3.82
N SER A 32 -3.79 10.02 -4.21
CA SER A 32 -3.50 9.68 -5.61
C SER A 32 -4.65 8.96 -6.31
N ASP A 33 -5.29 8.01 -5.64
CA ASP A 33 -6.31 7.14 -6.22
C ASP A 33 -7.60 7.93 -6.49
N ILE A 34 -7.90 8.89 -5.62
CA ILE A 34 -9.01 9.83 -5.77
C ILE A 34 -8.74 10.82 -6.92
N ILE A 35 -7.52 11.37 -6.98
CA ILE A 35 -7.14 12.32 -8.05
C ILE A 35 -7.13 11.63 -9.41
N LEU A 36 -6.55 10.44 -9.52
CA LEU A 36 -6.50 9.68 -10.76
C LEU A 36 -7.90 9.29 -11.23
N GLY A 37 -8.72 8.72 -10.35
CA GLY A 37 -10.11 8.38 -10.68
C GLY A 37 -10.91 9.60 -11.10
N GLY A 38 -10.84 10.70 -10.35
CA GLY A 38 -11.60 11.91 -10.69
C GLY A 38 -11.14 12.58 -11.99
N GLN A 39 -9.84 12.54 -12.32
CA GLN A 39 -9.33 13.16 -13.54
C GLN A 39 -9.75 12.37 -14.79
N ASP A 40 -9.63 11.05 -14.75
CA ASP A 40 -9.92 10.22 -15.91
C ASP A 40 -11.43 10.22 -16.21
N GLY A 41 -12.29 10.07 -15.20
CA GLY A 41 -13.74 10.18 -15.33
C GLY A 41 -14.18 11.50 -15.97
N LEU A 42 -13.59 12.63 -15.53
CA LEU A 42 -13.91 13.94 -16.10
C LEU A 42 -13.50 14.02 -17.58
N VAL A 43 -12.29 13.58 -17.94
CA VAL A 43 -11.77 13.73 -19.31
C VAL A 43 -12.46 12.81 -20.31
N ASN A 44 -12.62 11.53 -19.97
CA ASN A 44 -13.20 10.54 -20.89
C ASN A 44 -14.70 10.74 -21.06
N VAL A 45 -15.45 10.92 -19.98
CA VAL A 45 -16.90 11.15 -20.05
C VAL A 45 -17.19 12.46 -20.78
N LEU A 46 -16.43 13.54 -20.52
CA LEU A 46 -16.58 14.79 -21.26
C LEU A 46 -16.28 14.59 -22.76
N GLY A 47 -15.24 13.83 -23.09
CA GLY A 47 -14.92 13.46 -24.46
C GLY A 47 -16.09 12.79 -25.18
N VAL A 48 -16.73 11.80 -24.53
CA VAL A 48 -17.91 11.11 -25.07
C VAL A 48 -19.09 12.07 -25.22
N ILE A 49 -19.39 12.88 -24.20
CA ILE A 49 -20.49 13.86 -24.23
C ILE A 49 -20.30 14.85 -25.38
N LEU A 50 -19.10 15.42 -25.52
CA LEU A 50 -18.78 16.36 -26.60
C LEU A 50 -18.87 15.71 -27.97
N GLY A 51 -18.35 14.49 -28.12
CA GLY A 51 -18.43 13.73 -29.38
C GLY A 51 -19.87 13.45 -29.81
N VAL A 52 -20.72 13.02 -28.87
CA VAL A 52 -22.13 12.74 -29.14
C VAL A 52 -22.91 14.03 -29.41
N ALA A 53 -22.63 15.12 -28.66
CA ALA A 53 -23.25 16.43 -28.87
C ALA A 53 -22.86 17.07 -30.21
N ALA A 54 -21.66 16.79 -30.73
CA ALA A 54 -21.26 17.22 -32.06
C ALA A 54 -22.01 16.47 -33.19
N ALA A 55 -22.44 15.24 -32.93
CA ALA A 55 -23.10 14.38 -33.91
C ALA A 55 -24.64 14.40 -33.83
N SER A 56 -25.22 14.86 -32.71
CA SER A 56 -26.66 14.84 -32.46
C SER A 56 -27.12 16.06 -31.66
N SER A 57 -28.28 16.60 -32.03
CA SER A 57 -28.97 17.64 -31.26
C SER A 57 -29.96 17.08 -30.22
N ASP A 58 -30.12 15.75 -30.14
CA ASP A 58 -31.00 15.14 -29.13
C ASP A 58 -30.32 15.11 -27.76
N GLN A 59 -30.77 16.00 -26.88
CA GLN A 59 -30.26 16.14 -25.53
C GLN A 59 -30.43 14.85 -24.70
N ARG A 60 -31.47 14.05 -24.94
CA ARG A 60 -31.67 12.77 -24.22
C ARG A 60 -30.59 11.77 -24.58
N LEU A 61 -30.20 11.75 -25.86
CA LEU A 61 -29.14 10.88 -26.36
C LEU A 61 -27.78 11.27 -25.77
N VAL A 62 -27.47 12.57 -25.69
CA VAL A 62 -26.23 13.08 -25.08
C VAL A 62 -26.12 12.69 -23.61
N VAL A 63 -27.19 12.91 -22.83
CA VAL A 63 -27.20 12.57 -21.39
C VAL A 63 -27.10 11.06 -21.18
N ALA A 64 -27.83 10.26 -21.95
CA ALA A 64 -27.77 8.80 -21.86
C ALA A 64 -26.37 8.26 -22.19
N ALA A 65 -25.71 8.83 -23.20
CA ALA A 65 -24.35 8.45 -23.57
C ALA A 65 -23.32 8.83 -22.49
N GLY A 66 -23.43 10.03 -21.91
CA GLY A 66 -22.56 10.45 -20.82
C GLY A 66 -22.69 9.56 -19.59
N LEU A 67 -23.92 9.24 -19.17
CA LEU A 67 -24.16 8.32 -18.05
C LEU A 67 -23.64 6.91 -18.34
N ALA A 68 -23.89 6.38 -19.54
CA ALA A 68 -23.39 5.07 -19.93
C ALA A 68 -21.86 5.02 -19.93
N ALA A 69 -21.19 6.06 -20.42
CA ALA A 69 -19.74 6.19 -20.38
C ALA A 69 -19.21 6.21 -18.95
N ALA A 70 -19.77 7.06 -18.08
CA ALA A 70 -19.37 7.17 -16.69
C ALA A 70 -19.50 5.84 -15.93
N PHE A 71 -20.61 5.12 -16.10
CA PHE A 71 -20.77 3.80 -15.45
C PHE A 71 -19.79 2.76 -15.99
N ALA A 72 -19.57 2.73 -17.30
CA ALA A 72 -18.65 1.77 -17.90
C ALA A 72 -17.20 2.02 -17.44
N GLU A 73 -16.80 3.28 -17.40
CA GLU A 73 -15.48 3.72 -16.96
C GLU A 73 -15.22 3.39 -15.49
N SER A 74 -16.15 3.75 -14.60
CA SER A 74 -16.05 3.47 -13.18
C SER A 74 -15.91 1.98 -12.85
N ILE A 75 -16.68 1.13 -13.52
CA ILE A 75 -16.58 -0.33 -13.36
C ILE A 75 -15.19 -0.80 -13.80
N SER A 76 -14.68 -0.27 -14.92
CA SER A 76 -13.35 -0.60 -15.42
C SER A 76 -12.25 -0.17 -14.45
N MET A 77 -12.28 1.06 -13.95
CA MET A 77 -11.26 1.55 -13.01
C MET A 77 -11.31 0.86 -11.66
N GLY A 78 -12.50 0.58 -11.15
CA GLY A 78 -12.66 -0.25 -9.95
C GLY A 78 -12.06 -1.65 -10.14
N ALA A 79 -12.27 -2.27 -11.30
CA ALA A 79 -11.66 -3.55 -11.62
C ALA A 79 -10.13 -3.47 -11.73
N VAL A 80 -9.58 -2.42 -12.35
CA VAL A 80 -8.13 -2.18 -12.45
C VAL A 80 -7.51 -1.98 -11.06
N ALA A 81 -8.14 -1.18 -10.20
CA ALA A 81 -7.69 -0.96 -8.83
C ALA A 81 -7.71 -2.26 -8.01
N TYR A 82 -8.75 -3.07 -8.18
CA TYR A 82 -8.86 -4.39 -7.55
C TYR A 82 -7.72 -5.32 -7.95
N THR A 83 -7.49 -5.49 -9.26
CA THR A 83 -6.50 -6.43 -9.78
C THR A 83 -5.08 -5.95 -9.50
N THR A 84 -4.83 -4.64 -9.54
CA THR A 84 -3.53 -4.05 -9.15
C THR A 84 -3.22 -4.32 -7.68
N THR A 85 -4.17 -4.03 -6.79
CA THR A 85 -3.97 -4.27 -5.35
C THR A 85 -3.78 -5.76 -5.04
N LEU A 86 -4.46 -6.63 -5.79
CA LEU A 86 -4.28 -8.08 -5.67
C LEU A 86 -2.89 -8.51 -6.16
N ALA A 87 -2.43 -7.98 -7.30
CA ALA A 87 -1.10 -8.25 -7.83
C ALA A 87 0.00 -7.77 -6.89
N ASP A 88 -0.16 -6.59 -6.26
CA ASP A 88 0.78 -6.08 -5.25
C ASP A 88 0.85 -7.00 -4.03
N ARG A 89 -0.30 -7.53 -3.59
CA ARG A 89 -0.36 -8.50 -2.49
C ARG A 89 0.35 -9.79 -2.86
N ASP A 90 0.07 -10.35 -4.03
CA ASP A 90 0.69 -11.59 -4.48
C ASP A 90 2.20 -11.41 -4.68
N HIS A 91 2.61 -10.25 -5.21
CA HIS A 91 4.01 -9.86 -5.29
C HIS A 91 4.64 -9.82 -3.90
N TYR A 92 4.06 -9.10 -2.95
CA TYR A 92 4.55 -9.02 -1.56
C TYR A 92 4.74 -10.41 -0.93
N LEU A 93 3.75 -11.29 -1.06
CA LEU A 93 3.83 -12.67 -0.54
C LEU A 93 4.93 -13.48 -1.23
N SER A 94 5.08 -13.33 -2.54
CA SER A 94 6.16 -14.00 -3.29
C SER A 94 7.55 -13.56 -2.84
N GLN A 95 7.71 -12.28 -2.48
CA GLN A 95 8.96 -11.72 -1.98
C GLN A 95 9.27 -12.23 -0.57
N ILE A 96 8.28 -12.31 0.33
CA ILE A 96 8.44 -12.97 1.64
C ILE A 96 8.98 -14.39 1.46
N GLU A 97 8.40 -15.15 0.54
CA GLU A 97 8.85 -16.53 0.30
C GLU A 97 10.26 -16.58 -0.29
N ARG A 98 10.64 -15.60 -1.12
CA ARG A 98 12.00 -15.50 -1.66
C ARG A 98 13.00 -15.19 -0.54
N GLU A 99 12.71 -14.18 0.26
CA GLU A 99 13.52 -13.74 1.38
C GLU A 99 13.81 -14.87 2.36
N LYS A 100 12.77 -15.63 2.73
CA LYS A 100 12.93 -16.81 3.60
C LYS A 100 13.82 -17.89 3.01
N ARG A 101 13.83 -18.05 1.68
CA ARG A 101 14.75 -18.98 1.01
C ARG A 101 16.17 -18.44 1.01
N GLU A 102 16.35 -17.16 0.73
CA GLU A 102 17.65 -16.49 0.72
C GLU A 102 18.31 -16.54 2.11
N ILE A 103 17.56 -16.24 3.17
CA ILE A 103 18.01 -16.38 4.58
C ILE A 103 18.46 -17.80 4.90
N ARG A 104 17.75 -18.83 4.40
CA ARG A 104 18.08 -20.24 4.66
C ARG A 104 19.26 -20.72 3.83
N ASP A 105 19.28 -20.37 2.56
CA ASP A 105 20.18 -20.95 1.56
C ASP A 105 21.51 -20.17 1.48
N MET A 106 21.49 -18.87 1.81
CA MET A 106 22.62 -17.93 1.73
C MET A 106 22.74 -17.01 2.96
N PRO A 107 22.71 -17.53 4.21
CA PRO A 107 22.63 -16.72 5.43
C PRO A 107 23.79 -15.72 5.61
N GLN A 108 24.96 -16.03 5.06
CA GLN A 108 26.15 -15.17 5.13
C GLN A 108 26.00 -13.92 4.26
N VAL A 109 25.29 -14.03 3.13
CA VAL A 109 25.02 -12.91 2.24
C VAL A 109 23.96 -12.01 2.89
N GLU A 110 22.85 -12.60 3.31
CA GLU A 110 21.76 -11.87 3.99
C GLU A 110 22.21 -11.16 5.28
N GLN A 111 23.14 -11.76 6.02
CA GLN A 111 23.76 -11.10 7.18
C GLN A 111 24.51 -9.83 6.76
N ALA A 112 25.32 -9.92 5.70
CA ALA A 112 26.08 -8.77 5.21
C ALA A 112 25.15 -7.65 4.74
N GLU A 113 23.97 -7.98 4.21
CA GLU A 113 22.96 -7.00 3.80
C GLU A 113 22.36 -6.25 5.00
N ILE A 114 21.99 -6.94 6.08
CA ILE A 114 21.58 -6.27 7.33
C ILE A 114 22.70 -5.39 7.86
N GLU A 115 23.94 -5.89 7.90
CA GLU A 115 25.08 -5.10 8.36
C GLU A 115 25.24 -3.80 7.54
N MET A 116 25.08 -3.87 6.23
CA MET A 116 25.11 -2.69 5.36
C MET A 116 23.97 -1.71 5.67
N ILE A 117 22.75 -2.20 5.87
CA ILE A 117 21.59 -1.37 6.25
C ILE A 117 21.88 -0.63 7.56
N PHE A 118 22.35 -1.35 8.58
CA PHE A 118 22.58 -0.80 9.92
C PHE A 118 23.77 0.16 9.95
N ARG A 119 24.84 -0.13 9.20
CA ARG A 119 25.95 0.82 8.99
C ARG A 119 25.45 2.10 8.32
N GLY A 120 24.51 2.00 7.38
CA GLY A 120 23.84 3.15 6.77
C GLY A 120 23.09 4.04 7.78
N TRP A 121 22.67 3.47 8.91
CA TRP A 121 22.09 4.20 10.04
C TRP A 121 23.10 4.69 11.08
N GLY A 122 24.40 4.44 10.87
CA GLY A 122 25.47 4.84 11.77
C GLY A 122 25.78 3.85 12.89
N PHE A 123 25.31 2.60 12.79
CA PHE A 123 25.70 1.54 13.73
C PHE A 123 27.12 1.08 13.43
N GLU A 124 27.96 0.98 14.48
CA GLU A 124 29.37 0.61 14.35
C GLU A 124 29.83 -0.26 15.53
N GLY A 125 30.95 -0.97 15.32
CA GLY A 125 31.61 -1.78 16.33
C GLY A 125 30.71 -2.84 16.96
N GLU A 126 30.87 -3.04 18.26
CA GLU A 126 30.15 -4.08 19.01
C GLU A 126 28.62 -3.92 18.96
N LEU A 127 28.13 -2.68 18.86
CA LEU A 127 26.69 -2.41 18.81
C LEU A 127 26.06 -2.93 17.51
N LEU A 128 26.77 -2.79 16.38
CA LEU A 128 26.33 -3.33 15.10
C LEU A 128 26.22 -4.85 15.18
N ASP A 129 27.30 -5.50 15.62
CA ASP A 129 27.41 -6.96 15.67
C ASP A 129 26.29 -7.55 16.56
N HIS A 130 26.09 -7.00 17.76
CA HIS A 130 25.01 -7.43 18.65
C HIS A 130 23.62 -7.19 18.07
N SER A 131 23.40 -6.05 17.40
CA SER A 131 22.09 -5.72 16.82
C SER A 131 21.72 -6.68 15.69
N VAL A 132 22.68 -6.94 14.79
CA VAL A 132 22.54 -7.89 13.69
C VAL A 132 22.27 -9.30 14.23
N GLU A 133 23.04 -9.75 15.23
CA GLU A 133 22.86 -11.06 15.85
C GLU A 133 21.47 -11.21 16.50
N GLN A 134 20.96 -10.16 17.17
CA GLN A 134 19.61 -10.22 17.74
C GLN A 134 18.52 -10.35 16.67
N ILE A 135 18.66 -9.66 15.54
CA ILE A 135 17.69 -9.72 14.44
C ILE A 135 17.72 -11.09 13.78
N MET A 136 18.92 -11.64 13.53
CA MET A 136 19.08 -12.96 12.91
C MET A 136 18.49 -14.10 13.74
N ARG A 137 18.29 -13.91 15.05
CA ARG A 137 17.67 -14.93 15.94
C ARG A 137 16.16 -15.07 15.76
N ASP A 138 15.45 -14.06 15.26
CA ASP A 138 14.02 -14.16 14.90
C ASP A 138 13.88 -13.98 13.39
N GLU A 139 13.68 -15.10 12.67
CA GLU A 139 13.46 -15.10 11.22
C GLU A 139 12.38 -14.10 10.77
N ARG A 140 11.36 -13.85 11.60
CA ARG A 140 10.31 -12.88 11.25
C ARG A 140 10.83 -11.46 11.29
N ALA A 141 11.65 -11.12 12.30
CA ALA A 141 12.27 -9.80 12.40
C ALA A 141 13.30 -9.60 11.27
N TRP A 142 14.06 -10.65 10.94
CA TRP A 142 14.99 -10.63 9.81
C TRP A 142 14.26 -10.34 8.50
N VAL A 143 13.26 -11.15 8.14
CA VAL A 143 12.46 -10.96 6.92
C VAL A 143 11.81 -9.58 6.91
N ASP A 144 11.26 -9.11 8.04
CA ASP A 144 10.59 -7.81 8.10
C ASP A 144 11.57 -6.64 7.85
N VAL A 145 12.79 -6.72 8.40
CA VAL A 145 13.86 -5.74 8.14
C VAL A 145 14.22 -5.72 6.65
N MET A 146 14.41 -6.88 6.03
CA MET A 146 14.80 -6.98 4.62
C MET A 146 13.68 -6.49 3.70
N MET A 147 12.44 -6.96 3.91
CA MET A 147 11.27 -6.52 3.16
C MET A 147 11.11 -4.99 3.17
N HIS A 148 11.30 -4.34 4.32
CA HIS A 148 11.16 -2.88 4.44
C HIS A 148 12.39 -2.10 3.94
N ASN A 149 13.60 -2.59 4.19
CA ASN A 149 14.82 -1.79 3.97
C ASN A 149 15.52 -2.09 2.67
N GLU A 150 15.55 -3.34 2.25
CA GLU A 150 16.14 -3.75 0.99
C GLU A 150 15.09 -3.60 -0.14
N LEU A 151 13.94 -4.26 0.00
CA LEU A 151 12.93 -4.33 -1.07
C LEU A 151 11.97 -3.14 -1.09
N LYS A 152 11.94 -2.32 -0.03
CA LYS A 152 11.00 -1.18 0.13
C LYS A 152 9.53 -1.58 -0.01
N LEU A 153 9.21 -2.80 0.40
CA LEU A 153 7.87 -3.36 0.34
C LEU A 153 7.18 -3.25 1.69
N SER A 154 5.87 -3.07 1.66
CA SER A 154 5.03 -2.99 2.86
C SER A 154 3.88 -4.00 2.79
N PRO A 155 3.42 -4.52 3.94
CA PRO A 155 2.29 -5.42 3.98
C PRO A 155 1.03 -4.83 3.33
N VAL A 156 0.41 -5.62 2.46
CA VAL A 156 -0.89 -5.32 1.86
C VAL A 156 -1.98 -5.97 2.71
N GLU A 157 -2.85 -5.15 3.31
CA GLU A 157 -3.93 -5.62 4.19
C GLU A 157 -4.93 -6.52 3.47
N SER A 158 -5.44 -7.53 4.18
CA SER A 158 -6.56 -8.34 3.72
C SER A 158 -7.80 -7.48 3.49
N GLY A 159 -8.38 -7.55 2.28
CA GLY A 159 -9.56 -6.77 1.90
C GLY A 159 -9.27 -5.38 1.34
N SER A 160 -8.00 -4.96 1.28
CA SER A 160 -7.58 -3.70 0.64
C SER A 160 -8.00 -3.60 -0.83
N ALA A 161 -7.96 -4.71 -1.58
CA ALA A 161 -8.34 -4.73 -3.00
C ALA A 161 -9.79 -4.30 -3.23
N LEU A 162 -10.73 -4.80 -2.44
CA LEU A 162 -12.14 -4.42 -2.55
C LEU A 162 -12.36 -2.96 -2.13
N ARG A 163 -11.66 -2.51 -1.08
CA ARG A 163 -11.72 -1.13 -0.62
C ARG A 163 -11.19 -0.17 -1.69
N SER A 164 -10.04 -0.49 -2.29
CA SER A 164 -9.42 0.27 -3.37
C SER A 164 -10.35 0.36 -4.59
N ALA A 165 -10.90 -0.77 -5.02
CA ALA A 165 -11.87 -0.84 -6.12
C ALA A 165 -13.09 0.07 -5.90
N LEU A 166 -13.67 0.05 -4.69
CA LEU A 166 -14.83 0.87 -4.35
C LEU A 166 -14.47 2.35 -4.29
N VAL A 167 -13.34 2.72 -3.70
CA VAL A 167 -12.94 4.13 -3.59
C VAL A 167 -12.63 4.72 -4.97
N VAL A 168 -11.86 4.01 -5.79
CA VAL A 168 -11.53 4.46 -7.15
C VAL A 168 -12.79 4.57 -8.00
N GLY A 169 -13.62 3.50 -8.04
CA GLY A 169 -14.84 3.50 -8.85
C GLY A 169 -15.85 4.58 -8.43
N ILE A 170 -16.03 4.83 -7.12
CA ILE A 170 -16.93 5.90 -6.66
C ILE A 170 -16.34 7.27 -6.99
N SER A 171 -15.02 7.46 -6.83
CA SER A 171 -14.37 8.73 -7.13
C SER A 171 -14.47 9.08 -8.62
N ASP A 172 -14.33 8.08 -9.49
CA ASP A 172 -14.48 8.23 -10.94
C ASP A 172 -15.90 8.63 -11.38
N ILE A 173 -16.96 8.09 -10.75
CA ILE A 173 -18.34 8.52 -11.04
C ILE A 173 -18.61 9.97 -10.60
N VAL A 174 -17.95 10.40 -9.52
CA VAL A 174 -18.19 11.72 -8.92
C VAL A 174 -17.37 12.82 -9.60
N GLY A 175 -16.20 12.50 -10.13
CA GLY A 175 -15.33 13.40 -10.89
C GLY A 175 -15.96 13.87 -12.19
#